data_AF-A0A5U6RKM6-F1
#
_entry.id   AF-A0A5U6RKM6-F1
#
_cell.length_a   1.000
_cell.length_b   1.000
_cell.length_c   1.000
_cell.angle_alpha   90.00
_cell.angle_beta   90.00
_cell.angle_gamma   90.00
#
_symmetry.space_group_name_H-M   'P 1'
#
loop_
_entity.id
_entity.type
_entity.pdbx_description
1 polymer ?
#
loop_
_entity_poly.entity_id
_entity_poly.type
_entity_poly.pdbx_seq_one_letter_code
_entity_poly.pdbx_strand_id
1 'polypeptide(L)'
;KFRPGTDEGDYQVKLRSLIRFLEEGDKAKITLRFRGREMAHQQIGMEVLNRVKDDLQELAVVESFPTKIEGRQMIMVLAPKKKQ
;
A
#
# COMPACT_ATOMS: atom_id res chain seq x y z
N LYS A 1 -0.79 8.28 1.43
CA LYS A 1 -1.77 8.51 0.35
C LYS A 1 -1.04 8.40 -0.99
N PHE A 2 -1.50 7.52 -1.87
CA PHE A 2 -0.93 7.32 -3.21
C PHE A 2 -1.86 7.92 -4.28
N ARG A 3 -1.29 8.42 -5.39
CA ARG A 3 -2.03 8.94 -6.55
C ARG A 3 -1.78 8.04 -7.78
N PRO A 4 -2.70 7.90 -8.74
CA PRO A 4 -2.50 7.04 -9.92
C PRO A 4 -1.48 7.55 -10.98
N GLY A 5 -0.53 8.39 -10.56
CA GLY A 5 0.60 8.88 -11.35
C GLY A 5 1.79 9.16 -10.44
N THR A 6 2.01 8.28 -9.46
CA THR A 6 3.08 8.45 -8.46
C THR A 6 4.42 8.15 -9.13
N ASP A 7 5.29 9.14 -9.20
CA ASP A 7 6.69 9.00 -9.63
C ASP A 7 7.42 7.96 -8.75
N GLU A 8 8.36 7.22 -9.35
CA GLU A 8 9.10 6.15 -8.68
C GLU A 8 9.83 6.65 -7.41
N GLY A 9 10.25 7.93 -7.41
CA GLY A 9 10.82 8.59 -6.25
C GLY A 9 9.85 8.75 -5.07
N ASP A 10 8.58 9.12 -5.32
CA ASP A 10 7.57 9.22 -4.25
C ASP A 10 7.20 7.83 -3.70
N TYR A 11 7.21 6.80 -4.57
CA TYR A 11 7.07 5.41 -4.13
C TYR A 11 8.17 5.01 -3.14
N GLN A 12 9.45 5.23 -3.48
CA GLN A 12 10.56 4.88 -2.60
C GLN A 12 10.52 5.62 -1.26
N VAL A 13 10.18 6.91 -1.26
CA VAL A 13 10.04 7.69 -0.02
C VAL A 13 8.93 7.10 0.86
N LYS A 14 7.78 6.76 0.27
CA LYS A 14 6.66 6.12 1.00
C LYS A 14 7.05 4.74 1.52
N LEU A 15 7.77 3.94 0.74
CA LEU A 15 8.24 2.62 1.15
C LEU A 15 9.15 2.71 2.37
N ARG A 16 10.13 3.62 2.36
CA ARG A 16 11.01 3.86 3.52
C ARG A 16 10.24 4.27 4.76
N SER A 17 9.24 5.14 4.64
CA SER A 17 8.39 5.50 5.78
C SER A 17 7.58 4.30 6.28
N LEU A 18 7.03 3.47 5.38
CA LEU A 18 6.28 2.26 5.75
C LEU A 18 7.16 1.26 6.51
N ILE A 19 8.38 1.00 6.02
CA ILE A 19 9.37 0.15 6.70
C ILE A 19 9.59 0.66 8.12
N ARG A 20 9.84 1.96 8.28
CA ARG A 20 10.06 2.58 9.59
C ARG A 20 8.87 2.38 10.54
N PHE A 21 7.63 2.63 10.08
CA PHE A 21 6.43 2.40 10.90
C PHE A 21 6.31 0.93 11.33
N LEU A 22 6.59 0.00 10.41
CA LEU A 22 6.53 -1.43 10.70
C LEU A 22 7.63 -1.85 11.69
N GLU A 23 8.82 -1.28 11.58
CA GLU A 23 9.90 -1.50 12.56
C GLU A 23 9.58 -0.92 13.94
N GLU A 24 8.85 0.20 14.00
CA GLU A 24 8.35 0.79 15.26
C GLU A 24 7.19 -0.03 15.87
N GLY A 25 6.64 -1.01 15.16
CA GLY A 25 5.54 -1.85 15.62
C GLY A 25 4.15 -1.28 15.31
N ASP A 26 4.08 -0.23 14.50
CA ASP A 26 2.84 0.39 14.07
C ASP A 26 2.22 -0.29 12.84
N LYS A 27 0.89 -0.29 12.80
CA LYS A 27 0.13 -0.75 11.63
C LYS A 27 0.15 0.30 10.54
N ALA A 28 0.44 -0.12 9.32
CA ALA A 28 0.44 0.74 8.16
C ALA A 28 -0.85 0.60 7.34
N LYS A 29 -1.58 1.71 7.17
CA LYS A 29 -2.75 1.78 6.29
C LYS A 29 -2.41 2.50 4.98
N ILE A 30 -2.43 1.76 3.88
CA ILE A 30 -2.23 2.30 2.54
C ILE A 30 -3.59 2.60 1.93
N THR A 31 -3.83 3.86 1.58
CA THR A 31 -5.02 4.29 0.85
C THR A 31 -4.65 4.84 -0.51
N LEU A 32 -5.19 4.19 -1.55
CA LEU A 32 -5.21 4.62 -2.94
C LEU A 32 -6.58 5.22 -3.23
N ARG A 33 -6.60 6.43 -3.77
CA ARG A 33 -7.85 7.09 -4.19
C ARG A 33 -7.83 7.28 -5.69
N PHE A 34 -8.85 6.77 -6.36
CA PHE A 34 -9.06 6.91 -7.79
C PHE A 34 -9.96 8.12 -8.07
N ARG A 35 -9.67 8.93 -9.09
CA ARG A 35 -10.58 9.99 -9.57
C ARG A 35 -11.12 9.64 -10.96
N GLY A 36 -12.45 9.59 -11.08
CA GLY A 36 -13.17 9.57 -12.37
C GLY A 36 -12.72 8.45 -13.32
N ARG A 37 -12.00 8.83 -14.38
CA ARG A 37 -11.50 7.94 -15.44
C ARG A 37 -10.39 6.98 -14.99
N GLU A 38 -9.80 7.23 -13.82
CA GLU A 38 -8.74 6.37 -13.26
C GLU A 38 -9.28 5.04 -12.70
N MET A 39 -10.60 4.85 -12.65
CA MET A 39 -11.19 3.54 -12.36
C MET A 39 -10.86 2.48 -13.42
N ALA A 40 -10.29 2.83 -14.57
CA ALA A 40 -9.72 1.86 -15.51
C ALA A 40 -8.34 1.33 -15.04
N HIS A 41 -7.60 2.12 -14.27
CA HIS A 41 -6.24 1.79 -13.79
C HIS A 41 -6.25 1.05 -12.44
N GLN A 42 -7.28 0.23 -12.21
CA GLN A 42 -7.37 -0.65 -11.05
C GLN A 42 -6.17 -1.61 -10.98
N GLN A 43 -5.77 -2.10 -12.16
CA GLN A 43 -4.64 -3.01 -12.32
C GLN A 43 -3.34 -2.36 -11.84
N ILE A 44 -3.10 -1.08 -12.19
CA ILE A 44 -1.91 -0.35 -11.72
C ILE A 44 -1.93 -0.20 -10.19
N GLY A 45 -3.08 0.13 -9.61
CA GLY A 45 -3.24 0.19 -8.15
C GLY A 45 -2.95 -1.16 -7.48
N MET A 46 -3.48 -2.25 -8.04
CA MET A 46 -3.21 -3.61 -7.56
C MET A 46 -1.73 -4.01 -7.71
N GLU A 47 -1.08 -3.67 -8.81
CA GLU A 47 0.35 -3.94 -9.00
C GLU A 47 1.20 -3.21 -7.97
N VAL A 48 0.93 -1.93 -7.72
CA VAL A 48 1.64 -1.17 -6.67
C VAL A 48 1.44 -1.82 -5.30
N LEU A 49 0.21 -2.23 -4.97
CA LEU A 49 -0.06 -2.90 -3.69
C LEU A 49 0.62 -4.26 -3.58
N ASN A 50 0.64 -5.04 -4.67
CA ASN A 50 1.37 -6.31 -4.72
C ASN A 50 2.87 -6.09 -4.56
N ARG A 51 3.44 -5.07 -5.20
CA ARG A 51 4.85 -4.73 -5.06
C ARG A 51 5.20 -4.34 -3.62
N VAL A 52 4.41 -3.45 -3.01
CA VAL A 52 4.59 -3.06 -1.58
C VAL A 52 4.43 -4.27 -0.66
N LYS A 53 3.46 -5.14 -0.92
CA LYS A 53 3.27 -6.39 -0.18
C LYS A 53 4.51 -7.27 -0.25
N ASP A 54 5.07 -7.43 -1.44
CA ASP A 54 6.23 -8.30 -1.69
C ASP A 54 7.50 -7.73 -1.03
N ASP A 55 7.76 -6.42 -1.21
CA ASP A 55 8.87 -5.71 -0.55
C ASP A 55 8.76 -5.78 0.98
N LEU A 56 7.54 -5.75 1.54
CA LEU A 56 7.31 -5.73 2.98
C LEU A 56 6.94 -7.10 3.55
N GLN A 57 6.96 -8.18 2.77
CA GLN A 57 6.51 -9.52 3.23
C GLN A 57 7.37 -10.08 4.37
N GLU A 58 8.63 -9.65 4.43
CA GLU A 58 9.60 -10.08 5.44
C GLU A 58 9.37 -9.34 6.77
N LEU A 59 8.97 -8.07 6.70
CA LEU A 59 8.77 -7.18 7.86
C LEU A 59 7.32 -7.09 8.34
N ALA A 60 6.35 -7.39 7.47
CA ALA A 60 4.93 -7.19 7.70
C ALA A 60 4.08 -8.36 7.20
N VAL A 61 2.88 -8.48 7.77
CA VAL A 61 1.80 -9.34 7.30
C VAL A 61 0.67 -8.48 6.74
N VAL A 62 0.04 -8.99 5.68
CA VAL A 62 -1.17 -8.39 5.13
C VAL A 62 -2.36 -8.79 5.99
N GLU A 63 -2.87 -7.86 6.80
CA GLU A 63 -4.13 -8.08 7.53
C GLU A 63 -5.34 -7.92 6.62
N SER A 64 -5.31 -6.94 5.73
CA SER A 64 -6.43 -6.66 4.83
C SER A 64 -5.92 -6.28 3.45
N PHE A 65 -6.27 -7.11 2.47
CA PHE A 65 -5.97 -6.86 1.07
C PHE A 65 -7.23 -6.34 0.36
N PRO A 66 -7.15 -5.26 -0.43
CA PRO A 66 -8.29 -4.76 -1.16
C PRO A 66 -8.60 -5.72 -2.31
N THR A 67 -9.60 -6.56 -2.11
CA THR A 67 -10.15 -7.47 -3.14
C THR A 67 -11.08 -6.75 -4.11
N LYS A 68 -11.63 -5.60 -3.71
CA LYS A 68 -12.51 -4.75 -4.51
C LYS A 68 -12.21 -3.27 -4.24
N ILE A 69 -12.55 -2.42 -5.19
CA ILE A 69 -12.56 -0.97 -4.98
C ILE A 69 -13.79 -0.62 -4.15
N GLU A 70 -13.59 -0.09 -2.95
CA GLU A 70 -14.67 0.38 -2.11
C GLU A 70 -15.03 1.83 -2.51
N GLY A 71 -16.04 1.93 -3.38
CA GLY A 71 -16.48 3.19 -3.98
C GLY A 71 -15.48 3.75 -4.98
N ARG A 72 -14.50 4.52 -4.50
CA ARG A 72 -13.44 5.16 -5.33
C ARG A 72 -12.06 5.07 -4.69
N GLN A 73 -11.89 4.14 -3.76
CA GLN A 73 -10.67 4.00 -2.98
C GLN A 73 -10.38 2.52 -2.72
N MET A 74 -9.09 2.20 -2.70
CA MET A 74 -8.56 0.91 -2.28
C MET A 74 -7.77 1.14 -1.01
N ILE A 75 -8.07 0.32 0.00
CA ILE A 75 -7.41 0.39 1.29
C ILE A 75 -6.77 -0.97 1.54
N MET A 76 -5.47 -0.95 1.79
CA MET A 76 -4.71 -2.11 2.25
C MET A 76 -4.20 -1.83 3.65
N VAL A 77 -4.24 -2.84 4.52
CA VAL A 77 -3.72 -2.76 5.87
C VAL A 77 -2.63 -3.80 6.04
N LEU A 78 -1.45 -3.31 6.44
CA LEU A 78 -0.29 -4.09 6.82
C LEU A 78 -0.09 -3.98 8.33
N ALA A 79 0.14 -5.12 8.97
CA ALA A 79 0.59 -5.16 10.35
C ALA A 79 2.05 -5.61 10.39
N PRO A 80 2.86 -5.10 11.30
CA PRO A 80 4.23 -5.55 11.43
C PRO A 80 4.28 -6.98 11.93
N LYS A 81 5.16 -7.79 11.33
CA LYS A 81 5.57 -9.07 11.92
C LYS A 81 6.34 -8.69 13.17
N LYS A 82 5.69 -8.82 14.33
CA LYS A 82 6.28 -8.63 15.66
C LYS A 82 7.73 -9.11 15.64
N LYS A 83 8.68 -8.19 15.88
CA LYS A 83 9.98 -8.57 16.42
C LYS A 83 9.66 -9.14 17.80
N GLN A 84 9.74 -10.46 17.91
CA GLN A 84 9.66 -11.16 19.18
C GLN A 84 10.80 -10.71 20.08
#